data_AF-A0A9X8DRR2-F1
#
_entry.id   AF-A0A9X8DRR2-F1
#
_cell.length_a   1.000
_cell.length_b   1.000
_cell.length_c   1.000
_cell.angle_alpha   90.00
_cell.angle_beta   90.00
_cell.angle_gamma   90.00
#
_symmetry.space_group_name_H-M   'P 1'
#
loop_
_entity.id
_entity.type
_entity.pdbx_description
1 polymer ?
#
loop_
_entity_poly.entity_id
_entity_poly.type
_entity_poly.pdbx_seq_one_letter_code
_entity_poly.pdbx_strand_id
1 'polypeptide(L)'
;MPRVPTGRELTDDQRLAVYHRLLQLKTNGRVSQGQMKLLMHECKVSQQTISRISIRGCDSAASTGCAKVLSRKKGRCGASRKYATTDVRTIITSTQTAGLSTFRLDLMEQIHDVGRLVTIDAALESVLQEFQWLLYLLAEPLALQKIPLG
;
A
#
# COMPACT_ATOMS: atom_id res chain seq x y z
N MET A 1 18.19 -33.29 -23.63
CA MET A 1 16.76 -33.17 -23.26
C MET A 1 16.25 -31.79 -23.66
N PRO A 2 15.23 -31.69 -24.53
CA PRO A 2 14.64 -30.40 -24.90
C PRO A 2 13.90 -29.82 -23.69
N ARG A 3 14.27 -28.63 -23.24
CA ARG A 3 13.53 -27.93 -22.19
C ARG A 3 12.27 -27.36 -22.82
N VAL A 4 11.11 -27.88 -22.43
CA VAL A 4 9.82 -27.26 -22.75
C VAL A 4 9.87 -25.80 -22.29
N PRO A 5 9.66 -24.81 -23.17
CA PRO A 5 9.62 -23.43 -22.77
C PRO A 5 8.39 -23.28 -21.88
N THR A 6 8.59 -23.12 -20.58
CA THR A 6 7.50 -22.90 -19.63
C THR A 6 6.96 -21.49 -19.89
N GLY A 7 5.95 -21.42 -20.76
CA GLY A 7 5.38 -20.19 -21.29
C GLY A 7 4.62 -19.40 -20.22
N ARG A 8 5.30 -18.40 -19.66
CA ARG A 8 4.90 -16.98 -19.50
C ARG A 8 5.98 -16.35 -18.64
N GLU A 9 6.83 -15.52 -19.23
CA GLU A 9 7.76 -14.74 -18.44
C GLU A 9 6.98 -13.63 -17.72
N LEU A 10 7.12 -13.55 -16.40
CA LEU A 10 6.56 -12.43 -15.63
C LEU A 10 7.24 -11.13 -16.08
N THR A 11 6.43 -10.10 -16.35
CA THR A 11 6.94 -8.74 -16.54
C THR A 11 7.56 -8.22 -15.25
N ASP A 12 8.38 -7.19 -15.32
CA ASP A 12 9.05 -6.64 -14.14
C ASP A 12 8.05 -6.13 -13.09
N ASP A 13 6.97 -5.49 -13.52
CA ASP A 13 5.88 -5.04 -12.64
C ASP A 13 5.17 -6.22 -11.98
N GLN A 14 4.93 -7.30 -12.71
CA GLN A 14 4.35 -8.53 -12.16
C GLN A 14 5.29 -9.18 -11.13
N ARG A 15 6.60 -9.18 -11.38
CA ARG A 15 7.60 -9.70 -10.43
C ARG A 15 7.62 -8.86 -9.15
N LEU A 16 7.46 -7.55 -9.27
CA LEU A 16 7.35 -6.64 -8.14
C LEU A 16 6.07 -6.86 -7.35
N ALA A 17 4.92 -6.98 -8.03
CA ALA A 17 3.63 -7.29 -7.40
C ALA A 17 3.68 -8.62 -6.64
N VAL A 18 4.26 -9.68 -7.23
CA VAL A 18 4.49 -10.98 -6.56
C VAL A 18 5.31 -10.81 -5.28
N TYR A 19 6.39 -10.01 -5.33
CA TYR A 19 7.22 -9.76 -4.16
C TYR A 19 6.47 -9.04 -3.04
N HIS A 20 5.72 -7.98 -3.35
CA HIS A 20 4.90 -7.28 -2.35
C HIS A 20 3.80 -8.19 -1.78
N ARG A 21 3.17 -8.99 -2.63
CA ARG A 21 2.14 -9.95 -2.18
C ARG A 21 2.73 -10.99 -1.24
N LEU A 22 3.94 -11.49 -1.52
CA LEU A 22 4.65 -12.40 -0.62
C LEU A 22 4.95 -11.76 0.74
N LEU A 23 5.33 -10.47 0.77
CA LEU A 23 5.55 -9.76 2.02
C LEU A 23 4.26 -9.64 2.86
N GLN A 24 3.12 -9.37 2.21
CA GLN A 24 1.81 -9.30 2.87
C GLN A 24 1.36 -10.65 3.43
N LEU A 25 1.64 -11.75 2.70
CA LEU A 25 1.19 -13.10 3.07
C LEU A 25 2.09 -13.77 4.12
N LYS A 26 3.25 -13.19 4.44
CA LYS A 26 4.26 -13.80 5.31
C LYS A 26 3.88 -13.58 6.78
N THR A 27 3.29 -14.60 7.41
CA THR A 27 3.06 -14.63 8.85
C THR A 27 4.20 -15.37 9.53
N ASN A 28 4.83 -14.78 10.54
CA ASN A 28 5.95 -15.39 11.28
C ASN A 28 7.10 -15.88 10.39
N GLY A 29 7.38 -15.16 9.31
CA GLY A 29 8.48 -15.49 8.40
C GLY A 29 8.16 -16.59 7.37
N ARG A 30 6.95 -17.16 7.34
CA ARG A 30 6.56 -18.20 6.37
C ARG A 30 5.27 -17.85 5.64
N VAL A 31 5.16 -18.31 4.40
CA VAL A 31 3.92 -18.25 3.62
C VAL A 31 3.23 -19.60 3.76
N SER A 32 1.94 -19.62 4.08
CA SER A 32 1.20 -20.87 4.21
C SER A 32 1.09 -21.61 2.87
N GLN A 33 1.01 -22.94 2.90
CA GLN A 33 0.97 -23.77 1.70
C GLN A 33 -0.22 -23.43 0.80
N GLY A 34 -1.39 -23.14 1.38
CA GLY A 34 -2.59 -22.75 0.65
C GLY A 34 -2.40 -21.43 -0.09
N GLN A 35 -1.83 -20.42 0.57
CA GLN A 35 -1.57 -19.12 -0.05
C GLN A 35 -0.52 -19.20 -1.16
N MET A 36 0.49 -20.05 -0.99
CA MET A 36 1.47 -20.31 -2.06
C MET A 36 0.81 -20.91 -3.31
N LYS A 37 -0.11 -21.89 -3.13
CA LYS A 37 -0.84 -22.49 -4.26
C LYS A 37 -1.72 -21.46 -4.99
N LEU A 38 -2.39 -20.58 -4.24
CA LEU A 38 -3.19 -19.50 -4.83
C LEU A 38 -2.31 -18.55 -5.66
N LEU A 39 -1.18 -18.11 -5.11
CA LEU A 39 -0.25 -17.21 -5.79
C LEU A 39 0.34 -17.82 -7.06
N MET A 40 0.64 -19.13 -7.05
CA MET A 40 1.07 -19.87 -8.25
C MET A 40 0.01 -19.88 -9.34
N HIS A 41 -1.26 -20.10 -8.97
CA HIS A 41 -2.37 -20.13 -9.90
C HIS A 41 -2.65 -18.75 -10.51
N GLU A 42 -2.72 -17.71 -9.67
CA GLU A 42 -2.97 -16.32 -10.06
C GLU A 42 -1.89 -15.81 -11.02
N CYS A 43 -0.62 -16.03 -10.69
CA CYS A 43 0.49 -15.57 -11.49
C CYS A 43 0.87 -16.54 -12.62
N LYS A 44 0.23 -17.71 -12.71
CA LYS A 44 0.53 -18.80 -13.67
C LYS A 44 2.01 -19.16 -13.72
N VAL A 45 2.67 -19.21 -12.55
CA VAL A 45 4.09 -19.53 -12.42
C VAL A 45 4.34 -20.63 -11.40
N SER A 46 5.46 -21.33 -11.57
CA SER A 46 5.87 -22.36 -10.63
C SER A 46 6.31 -21.76 -9.29
N GLN A 47 6.20 -22.57 -8.23
CA GLN A 47 6.71 -22.24 -6.90
C GLN A 47 8.19 -21.85 -6.92
N GLN A 48 8.98 -22.48 -7.78
CA GLN A 48 10.40 -22.20 -7.93
C GLN A 48 10.63 -20.76 -8.41
N THR A 49 9.83 -20.27 -9.35
CA THR A 49 9.91 -18.88 -9.84
C THR A 49 9.58 -17.89 -8.73
N ILE A 50 8.51 -18.13 -7.99
CA ILE A 50 8.10 -17.30 -6.84
C ILE A 50 9.21 -17.28 -5.77
N SER A 51 9.76 -18.44 -5.43
CA SER A 51 10.83 -18.56 -4.44
C SER A 51 12.09 -17.80 -4.84
N ARG A 52 12.49 -17.88 -6.11
CA ARG A 52 13.64 -17.12 -6.65
C ARG A 52 13.42 -15.60 -6.58
N ILE A 53 12.18 -15.14 -6.84
CA ILE A 53 11.82 -13.73 -6.70
C ILE A 53 11.95 -13.29 -5.24
N SER A 54 11.40 -14.09 -4.31
CA SER A 54 11.45 -13.80 -2.88
C SER A 54 12.88 -13.69 -2.35
N ILE A 55 13.69 -14.73 -2.57
CA ILE A 55 15.08 -14.78 -2.09
C ILE A 55 15.86 -13.59 -2.61
N ARG A 56 15.77 -13.31 -3.93
CA ARG A 56 16.48 -12.17 -4.53
C ARG A 56 16.03 -10.83 -3.95
N GLY A 57 14.72 -10.65 -3.76
CA GLY A 57 14.17 -9.43 -3.19
C GLY A 57 14.70 -9.21 -1.78
N CYS A 58 14.70 -10.26 -0.95
CA CYS A 58 15.25 -10.23 0.40
C CYS A 58 16.77 -9.95 0.40
N ASP A 59 17.55 -10.66 -0.41
CA ASP A 59 19.01 -10.48 -0.49
C ASP A 59 19.39 -9.05 -0.90
N SER A 60 18.70 -8.53 -1.91
CA SER A 60 18.98 -7.18 -2.43
C SER A 60 18.52 -6.09 -1.45
N ALA A 61 17.41 -6.32 -0.76
CA ALA A 61 16.92 -5.43 0.29
C ALA A 61 17.90 -5.41 1.47
N ALA A 62 18.42 -6.56 1.89
CA ALA A 62 19.42 -6.65 2.94
C ALA A 62 20.75 -5.96 2.55
N SER A 63 21.16 -6.06 1.28
CA SER A 63 22.45 -5.51 0.83
C SER A 63 22.41 -4.03 0.47
N THR A 64 21.29 -3.54 -0.10
CA THR A 64 21.18 -2.19 -0.70
C THR A 64 20.13 -1.33 0.00
N GLY A 65 19.32 -1.89 0.90
CA GLY A 65 18.14 -1.24 1.45
C GLY A 65 16.90 -1.29 0.54
N CYS A 66 17.05 -1.74 -0.71
CA CYS A 66 15.97 -1.79 -1.72
C CYS A 66 15.89 -3.15 -2.42
N ALA A 67 14.69 -3.71 -2.53
CA ALA A 67 14.46 -4.99 -3.19
C ALA A 67 14.59 -4.87 -4.73
N LYS A 68 15.54 -5.61 -5.31
CA LYS A 68 15.78 -5.65 -6.77
C LYS A 68 15.27 -6.96 -7.36
N VAL A 69 14.01 -6.99 -7.77
CA VAL A 69 13.32 -8.22 -8.21
C VAL A 69 13.21 -8.39 -9.73
N LEU A 70 13.73 -7.41 -10.50
CA LEU A 70 13.69 -7.37 -11.96
C LEU A 70 14.30 -8.62 -12.62
N SER A 71 13.87 -8.89 -13.85
CA SER A 71 14.40 -9.98 -14.66
C SER A 71 15.88 -9.75 -15.03
N ARG A 72 16.70 -10.80 -14.91
CA ARG A 72 18.13 -10.78 -15.26
C ARG A 72 18.36 -11.38 -16.65
N LYS A 73 17.57 -10.95 -17.63
CA LYS A 73 17.86 -11.27 -19.03
C LYS A 73 19.20 -10.68 -19.44
N LYS A 74 19.79 -11.22 -20.52
CA LYS A 74 21.02 -10.69 -21.12
C LYS A 74 20.87 -9.17 -21.35
N GLY A 75 21.87 -8.39 -20.91
CA GLY A 75 21.84 -6.93 -20.91
C GLY A 75 21.31 -6.28 -19.62
N ARG A 76 20.61 -7.03 -18.76
CA ARG A 76 20.18 -6.60 -17.41
C ARG A 76 20.88 -7.36 -16.29
N CYS A 77 21.83 -8.21 -16.64
CA CYS A 77 22.66 -8.96 -15.73
C CYS A 77 24.06 -8.32 -15.66
N GLY A 78 24.61 -8.15 -14.45
CA GLY A 78 25.97 -7.64 -14.25
C GLY A 78 26.06 -6.76 -13.02
N ALA A 79 27.25 -6.21 -12.79
CA ALA A 79 27.46 -5.18 -11.77
C ALA A 79 26.74 -3.89 -12.19
N SER A 80 25.93 -3.31 -11.30
CA SER A 80 25.35 -1.99 -11.54
C SER A 80 26.44 -0.92 -11.51
N ARG A 81 26.24 0.16 -12.27
CA ARG A 81 27.13 1.32 -12.25
C ARG A 81 27.23 1.86 -10.82
N LYS A 82 28.44 2.12 -10.36
CA LYS A 82 28.69 2.79 -9.07
C LYS A 82 28.61 4.30 -9.32
N TYR A 83 27.82 5.00 -8.51
CA TYR A 83 27.74 6.47 -8.53
C TYR A 83 28.40 7.02 -7.28
N ALA A 84 29.11 8.14 -7.41
CA ALA A 84 29.51 8.91 -6.24
C ALA A 84 28.26 9.55 -5.59
N THR A 85 28.28 9.74 -4.26
CA THR A 85 27.14 10.28 -3.52
C THR A 85 26.70 11.66 -4.04
N THR A 86 27.67 12.46 -4.51
CA THR A 86 27.46 13.75 -5.18
C THR A 86 26.67 13.62 -6.47
N ASP A 87 26.95 12.62 -7.29
CA ASP A 87 26.27 12.39 -8.57
C ASP A 87 24.81 11.98 -8.34
N VAL A 88 24.57 11.11 -7.35
CA VAL A 88 23.21 10.69 -6.99
C VAL A 88 22.38 11.88 -6.53
N ARG A 89 22.95 12.75 -5.67
CA ARG A 89 22.25 13.96 -5.20
C ARG A 89 21.93 14.90 -6.36
N THR A 90 22.88 15.14 -7.26
CA THR A 90 22.68 16.00 -8.43
C THR A 90 21.60 15.44 -9.37
N ILE A 91 21.59 14.13 -9.62
CA ILE A 91 20.56 13.46 -10.42
C ILE A 91 19.19 13.60 -9.75
N ILE A 92 19.08 13.30 -8.45
CA ILE A 92 17.82 13.43 -7.71
C ILE A 92 17.32 14.88 -7.76
N THR A 93 18.15 15.85 -7.37
CA THR A 93 17.78 17.27 -7.31
C THR A 93 17.39 17.81 -8.70
N SER A 94 18.08 17.41 -9.77
CA SER A 94 17.75 17.85 -11.15
C SER A 94 16.46 17.23 -11.68
N THR A 95 16.12 15.99 -11.33
CA THR A 95 14.82 15.38 -11.66
C THR A 95 13.66 15.97 -10.84
N GLN A 96 13.95 16.45 -9.63
CA GLN A 96 12.95 16.96 -8.68
C GLN A 96 12.35 18.32 -9.12
N THR A 97 13.12 19.15 -9.83
CA THR A 97 12.65 20.44 -10.35
C THR A 97 11.70 20.33 -11.53
N ALA A 98 11.77 19.25 -12.33
CA ALA A 98 10.98 19.13 -13.56
C ALA A 98 9.65 18.38 -13.38
N GLY A 99 9.54 17.45 -12.42
CA GLY A 99 8.36 16.57 -12.26
C GLY A 99 7.55 16.74 -10.98
N LEU A 100 8.09 17.36 -9.92
CA LEU A 100 7.37 17.51 -8.65
C LEU A 100 6.56 18.81 -8.53
N SER A 101 6.71 19.78 -9.42
CA SER A 101 5.89 21.00 -9.38
C SER A 101 4.42 20.68 -9.70
N THR A 102 4.18 19.87 -10.72
CA THR A 102 2.85 19.40 -11.10
C THR A 102 2.25 18.45 -10.06
N PHE A 103 3.03 17.49 -9.55
CA PHE A 103 2.54 16.54 -8.54
C PHE A 103 2.27 17.21 -7.17
N ARG A 104 3.05 18.23 -6.79
CA ARG A 104 2.81 18.99 -5.55
C ARG A 104 1.56 19.86 -5.63
N LEU A 105 1.24 20.43 -6.81
CA LEU A 105 0.01 21.21 -7.00
C LEU A 105 -1.22 20.32 -6.89
N ASP A 106 -1.22 19.17 -7.56
CA ASP A 106 -2.33 18.20 -7.56
C ASP A 106 -2.57 17.61 -6.15
N LEU A 107 -1.50 17.33 -5.40
CA LEU A 107 -1.61 16.88 -4.00
C LEU A 107 -2.14 17.98 -3.06
N MET A 108 -1.75 19.25 -3.27
CA MET A 108 -2.25 20.36 -2.45
C MET A 108 -3.75 20.61 -2.69
N GLU A 109 -4.22 20.44 -3.93
CA GLU A 109 -5.64 20.55 -4.28
C GLU A 109 -6.46 19.41 -3.64
N GLN A 110 -5.98 18.17 -3.72
CA GLN A 110 -6.64 17.02 -3.09
C GLN A 110 -6.69 17.12 -1.55
N ILE A 111 -5.65 17.63 -0.90
CA ILE A 111 -5.63 17.81 0.56
C ILE A 111 -6.62 18.89 1.00
N HIS A 112 -6.78 19.97 0.23
CA HIS A 112 -7.75 21.01 0.53
C HIS A 112 -9.20 20.50 0.45
N ASP A 113 -9.49 19.62 -0.52
CA ASP A 113 -10.82 19.05 -0.71
C ASP A 113 -11.19 18.05 0.41
N VAL A 114 -10.24 17.21 0.83
CA VAL A 114 -10.41 16.31 2.00
C VAL A 114 -10.57 17.10 3.30
N GLY A 115 -9.83 18.20 3.48
CA GLY A 115 -10.00 19.06 4.66
C GLY A 115 -11.39 19.71 4.74
N ARG A 116 -11.98 20.06 3.59
CA ARG A 116 -13.33 20.62 3.51
C ARG A 116 -14.40 19.60 3.89
N LEU A 117 -14.25 18.36 3.43
CA LEU A 117 -15.16 17.24 3.77
C LEU A 117 -15.14 16.92 5.27
N VAL A 118 -13.95 16.87 5.89
CA VAL A 118 -13.81 16.63 7.34
C VAL A 118 -14.44 17.75 8.17
N THR A 119 -14.38 19.00 7.68
CA THR A 119 -15.01 20.15 8.36
C THR A 119 -16.54 20.08 8.29
N ILE A 120 -17.09 19.57 7.19
CA ILE A 120 -18.55 19.39 7.01
C ILE A 120 -19.07 18.26 7.91
N ASP A 121 -18.34 17.14 8.03
CA ASP A 121 -18.70 16.05 8.95
C ASP A 121 -18.73 16.52 10.40
N ALA A 122 -17.71 17.28 10.84
CA ALA A 122 -17.67 17.84 12.18
C ALA A 122 -18.83 18.82 12.47
N ALA A 123 -19.25 19.59 11.46
CA ALA A 123 -20.40 20.49 11.57
C ALA A 123 -21.73 19.72 11.65
N LEU A 124 -21.89 18.63 10.87
CA LEU A 124 -23.06 17.76 10.92
C LEU A 124 -23.19 17.05 12.27
N GLU A 125 -22.09 16.53 12.81
CA GLU A 125 -22.03 15.91 14.15
C GLU A 125 -22.45 16.90 15.25
N SER A 126 -21.99 18.16 15.19
CA SER A 126 -22.40 19.20 16.14
C SER A 126 -23.89 19.51 16.07
N VAL A 127 -24.46 19.58 14.86
CA VAL A 127 -25.90 19.83 14.66
C VAL A 127 -26.73 18.64 15.17
N LEU A 128 -26.31 17.41 14.88
CA LEU A 128 -26.97 16.21 15.40
C LEU A 128 -26.94 16.14 16.93
N GLN A 129 -25.84 16.55 17.56
CA GLN A 129 -25.72 16.61 19.01
C GLN A 129 -26.69 17.63 19.64
N GLU A 130 -26.88 18.80 19.01
CA GLU A 130 -27.89 19.76 19.45
C GLU A 130 -29.32 19.24 19.30
N PHE A 131 -29.63 18.58 18.17
CA PHE A 131 -30.93 17.93 17.99
C PHE A 131 -31.18 16.81 19.02
N GLN A 132 -30.17 16.02 19.35
CA GLN A 132 -30.24 14.99 20.38
C GLN A 132 -30.54 15.60 21.77
N TRP A 133 -29.91 16.73 22.10
CA TRP A 133 -30.11 17.43 23.37
C TRP A 133 -31.51 18.06 23.47
N LEU A 134 -32.01 18.62 22.38
CA LEU A 134 -33.38 19.16 22.29
C LEU A 134 -34.44 18.06 22.40
N LEU A 135 -34.21 16.89 21.81
CA LEU A 135 -35.07 15.72 21.97
C LEU A 135 -35.10 15.23 23.42
N TYR A 136 -33.95 15.26 24.11
CA TYR A 136 -33.88 14.90 25.53
C TYR A 136 -34.65 15.89 26.41
N LEU A 137 -34.59 17.20 26.12
CA LEU A 137 -35.34 18.22 26.84
C LEU A 137 -36.86 18.19 26.59
N LEU A 138 -37.29 17.84 25.38
CA LEU A 138 -38.72 17.68 25.05
C LEU A 138 -39.30 16.37 25.58
N ALA A 139 -38.47 15.39 25.91
CA ALA A 139 -38.90 14.08 26.43
C ALA A 139 -39.18 14.06 27.93
N GLU A 140 -38.92 15.14 28.68
CA GLU A 140 -39.39 15.32 30.05
C GLU A 140 -40.69 16.14 30.06
N PRO A 141 -41.84 15.45 29.91
CA PRO A 141 -42.71 15.37 31.07
C PRO A 141 -43.40 14.00 31.14
N LEU A 142 -43.28 13.29 32.27
CA LEU A 142 -44.27 12.33 32.84
C LEU A 142 -43.66 11.44 33.95
N ALA A 143 -42.84 11.99 34.85
CA ALA A 143 -42.36 11.27 36.03
C ALA A 143 -42.67 11.95 37.38
N LEU A 144 -43.66 12.85 37.43
CA LEU A 144 -44.15 13.43 38.68
C LEU A 144 -45.68 13.54 38.69
N GLN A 145 -46.37 12.40 38.74
CA GLN A 145 -47.68 12.32 39.39
C GLN A 145 -47.97 10.87 39.76
N LYS A 146 -47.71 10.53 41.02
CA LYS A 146 -48.47 9.50 41.76
C LYS A 146 -48.26 9.72 43.25
N ILE A 147 -49.07 10.64 43.76
CA ILE A 147 -49.54 10.61 45.15
C ILE A 147 -50.39 9.33 45.28
N PRO A 148 -50.26 8.60 46.39
CA PRO A 148 -51.49 8.13 47.03
C PRO A 148 -51.54 8.56 48.49
N LEU A 149 -52.72 9.05 48.84
CA LEU A 149 -53.26 9.19 50.18
C LEU A 149 -53.29 7.83 50.87
N GLY A 150 -52.94 7.84 52.17
CA GLY A 150 -53.04 6.74 53.11
C GLY A 150 -52.52 7.20 54.46
#